data_AF-A0A9W9VDK6-F1
#
_entry.id   AF-A0A9W9VDK6-F1
#
_cell.length_a   1.000
_cell.length_b   1.000
_cell.length_c   1.000
_cell.angle_alpha   90.00
_cell.angle_beta   90.00
_cell.angle_gamma   90.00
#
_symmetry.space_group_name_H-M   'P 1'
#
loop_
_entity.id
_entity.type
_entity.pdbx_description
1 polymer ?
#
loop_
_entity_poly.entity_id
_entity_poly.type
_entity_poly.pdbx_seq_one_letter_code
_entity_poly.pdbx_strand_id
1 'polypeptide(L)'
;MGFVQLNASDDASLTHILEESIKLLPEVTDAGYTGYATIDQEFGAIFIKPNSTVEDFNKNFAGFFNLTQLPGIQGAVGAQASTWDGYVANILQDPNIGTNIQDPSRLLTRDVINKKADELARFLVKNPGGGFNFSK
;
A
#
# COMPACT_ATOMS: atom_id res chain seq x y z
N MET A 1 -2.03 11.80 -7.35
CA MET A 1 -2.29 10.53 -6.63
C MET A 1 -1.36 9.48 -7.19
N GLY A 2 -0.98 8.52 -6.37
CA GLY A 2 -0.11 7.41 -6.71
C GLY A 2 -0.78 6.08 -6.39
N PHE A 3 -0.55 5.09 -7.23
CA PHE A 3 -1.12 3.76 -7.10
C PHE A 3 0.02 2.74 -7.12
N VAL A 4 -0.10 1.73 -6.26
CA VAL A 4 0.76 0.56 -6.23
C VAL A 4 -0.14 -0.66 -6.19
N GLN A 5 0.12 -1.62 -7.06
CA GLN A 5 -0.50 -2.95 -6.98
C GLN A 5 0.60 -3.99 -7.23
N LEU A 6 0.81 -4.88 -6.27
CA LEU A 6 1.82 -5.93 -6.33
C LEU A 6 1.21 -7.24 -5.85
N ASN A 7 1.33 -8.29 -6.67
CA ASN A 7 0.82 -9.62 -6.40
C ASN A 7 1.91 -10.66 -6.73
N ALA A 8 1.85 -11.82 -6.10
CA ALA A 8 2.75 -12.95 -6.31
C ALA A 8 1.97 -14.26 -6.39
N SER A 9 2.49 -15.25 -7.13
CA SER A 9 1.82 -16.53 -7.35
C SER A 9 1.94 -17.55 -6.20
N ASP A 10 2.76 -17.26 -5.19
CA ASP A 10 3.02 -18.17 -4.08
C ASP A 10 3.29 -17.41 -2.77
N ASP A 11 3.05 -18.07 -1.64
CA ASP A 11 3.14 -17.47 -0.30
C ASP A 11 4.55 -16.94 0.04
N ALA A 12 5.61 -17.57 -0.47
CA ALA A 12 6.97 -17.14 -0.18
C ALA A 12 7.29 -15.83 -0.90
N SER A 13 6.95 -15.76 -2.19
CA SER A 13 7.04 -14.56 -3.00
C SER A 13 6.13 -13.46 -2.48
N LEU A 14 4.90 -13.79 -2.05
CA LEU A 14 3.96 -12.86 -1.43
C LEU A 14 4.52 -12.30 -0.12
N THR A 15 5.01 -13.16 0.77
CA THR A 15 5.64 -12.73 2.03
C THR A 15 6.78 -11.76 1.76
N HIS A 16 7.63 -12.07 0.77
CA HIS A 16 8.75 -11.21 0.39
C HIS A 16 8.29 -9.84 -0.10
N ILE A 17 7.31 -9.76 -1.00
CA ILE A 17 6.84 -8.45 -1.49
C ILE A 17 6.11 -7.65 -0.42
N LEU A 18 5.39 -8.30 0.50
CA LEU A 18 4.74 -7.61 1.62
C LEU A 18 5.79 -7.03 2.57
N GLU A 19 6.83 -7.80 2.90
CA GLU A 19 7.93 -7.34 3.73
C GLU A 19 8.60 -6.10 3.13
N GLU A 20 9.01 -6.17 1.86
CA GLU A 20 9.69 -5.07 1.19
C GLU A 20 8.77 -3.86 1.00
N SER A 21 7.49 -4.08 0.66
CA SER A 21 6.49 -3.02 0.54
C SER A 21 6.29 -2.27 1.87
N ILE A 22 6.20 -3.00 2.99
CA ILE A 22 6.06 -2.43 4.32
C ILE A 22 7.29 -1.57 4.69
N LYS A 23 8.50 -2.03 4.34
CA LYS A 23 9.75 -1.29 4.58
C LYS A 23 9.86 0.00 3.77
N LEU A 24 9.18 0.11 2.62
CA LEU A 24 9.18 1.32 1.79
C LEU A 24 8.24 2.41 2.33
N LEU A 25 7.24 2.06 3.15
CA LEU A 25 6.25 3.02 3.67
C LEU A 25 6.86 4.21 4.42
N PRO A 26 7.89 4.07 5.28
CA PRO A 26 8.45 5.20 5.99
C PRO A 26 9.13 6.22 5.06
N GLU A 27 9.78 5.80 3.98
CA GLU A 27 10.42 6.71 3.02
C GLU A 27 9.36 7.49 2.22
N VAL A 28 8.32 6.80 1.77
CA VAL A 28 7.17 7.40 1.07
C VAL A 28 6.46 8.42 1.96
N THR A 29 6.33 8.11 3.24
CA THR A 29 5.75 9.01 4.25
C THR A 29 6.64 10.23 4.48
N ASP A 30 7.96 10.05 4.61
CA ASP A 30 8.91 11.17 4.76
C ASP A 30 8.92 12.10 3.53
N ALA A 31 8.66 11.56 2.33
CA ALA A 31 8.48 12.33 1.11
C ALA A 31 7.16 13.13 1.06
N GLY A 32 6.31 13.01 2.08
CA GLY A 32 5.06 13.73 2.24
C GLY A 32 3.84 13.06 1.60
N TYR A 33 3.96 11.79 1.19
CA TYR A 33 2.81 11.01 0.73
C TYR A 33 2.09 10.38 1.92
N THR A 34 0.77 10.43 1.90
CA THR A 34 -0.10 9.71 2.86
C THR A 34 -1.10 8.88 2.07
N GLY A 35 -1.72 7.88 2.69
CA GLY A 35 -2.60 7.01 1.92
C GLY A 35 -3.14 5.83 2.69
N TYR A 36 -3.74 4.93 1.94
CA TYR A 36 -4.34 3.69 2.43
C TYR A 36 -3.83 2.53 1.58
N ALA A 37 -3.62 1.39 2.23
CA ALA A 37 -3.26 0.14 1.57
C ALA A 37 -4.22 -0.97 1.98
N THR A 38 -4.43 -1.90 1.06
CA THR A 38 -5.05 -3.21 1.27
C THR A 38 -3.94 -4.24 1.19
N ILE A 39 -3.92 -5.12 2.18
CA ILE A 39 -3.02 -6.27 2.25
C ILE A 39 -3.91 -7.51 2.38
N ASP A 40 -4.43 -7.96 1.25
CA ASP A 40 -5.30 -9.13 1.14
C ASP A 40 -4.87 -9.97 -0.07
N GLN A 41 -3.96 -10.90 0.17
CA GLN A 41 -3.31 -11.73 -0.87
C GLN A 41 -2.55 -10.95 -1.97
N GLU A 42 -2.49 -9.62 -1.85
CA GLU A 42 -1.70 -8.70 -2.65
C GLU A 42 -1.36 -7.47 -1.81
N PHE A 43 -0.46 -6.61 -2.30
CA PHE A 43 -0.26 -5.26 -1.79
C PHE A 43 -0.86 -4.26 -2.76
N GLY A 44 -2.03 -3.72 -2.42
CA GLY A 44 -2.69 -2.65 -3.16
C GLY A 44 -2.63 -1.36 -2.35
N ALA A 45 -2.28 -0.22 -2.93
CA ALA A 45 -2.23 1.03 -2.19
C ALA A 45 -2.52 2.25 -3.04
N ILE A 46 -3.14 3.25 -2.40
CA ILE A 46 -3.41 4.56 -2.96
C ILE A 46 -2.74 5.59 -2.07
N PHE A 47 -1.90 6.43 -2.67
CA PHE A 47 -1.19 7.50 -2.00
C PHE A 47 -1.55 8.87 -2.59
N ILE A 48 -1.55 9.88 -1.73
CA ILE A 48 -1.79 11.27 -2.07
C ILE A 48 -0.66 12.13 -1.52
N LYS A 49 -0.27 13.12 -2.32
CA LYS A 49 0.58 14.23 -1.92
C LYS A 49 0.07 15.47 -2.67
N PRO A 50 -0.60 16.41 -1.99
CA PRO A 50 -1.05 17.64 -2.62
C PRO A 50 0.12 18.40 -3.27
N ASN A 51 -0.13 19.05 -4.40
CA ASN A 51 0.85 19.87 -5.12
C ASN A 51 2.14 19.12 -5.53
N SER A 52 2.05 17.81 -5.76
CA SER A 52 3.16 16.99 -6.26
C SER A 52 3.15 16.88 -7.79
N THR A 53 4.32 16.60 -8.37
CA THR A 53 4.46 16.27 -9.80
C THR A 53 4.54 14.77 -10.05
N VAL A 54 4.40 14.35 -11.32
CA VAL A 54 4.65 12.96 -11.75
C VAL A 54 6.13 12.59 -11.61
N GLU A 55 7.04 13.54 -11.83
CA GLU A 55 8.48 13.35 -11.62
C GLU A 55 8.80 13.05 -10.15
N ASP A 56 8.23 13.84 -9.23
CA ASP A 56 8.34 13.57 -7.79
C ASP A 56 7.79 12.20 -7.42
N PHE A 57 6.66 11.79 -8.00
CA PHE A 57 6.10 10.47 -7.78
C PHE A 57 7.07 9.37 -8.23
N ASN A 58 7.54 9.44 -9.49
CA ASN A 58 8.43 8.42 -10.05
C ASN A 58 9.71 8.26 -9.22
N LYS A 59 10.26 9.36 -8.70
CA LYS A 59 11.43 9.34 -7.82
C LYS A 59 11.13 8.62 -6.50
N ASN A 60 10.06 9.00 -5.80
CA ASN A 60 9.76 8.48 -4.46
C ASN A 60 9.11 7.08 -4.48
N PHE A 61 8.63 6.61 -5.63
CA PHE A 61 8.01 5.28 -5.80
C PHE A 61 8.88 4.31 -6.59
N ALA A 62 10.13 4.68 -6.91
CA ALA A 62 11.08 3.82 -7.60
C ALA A 62 11.32 2.49 -6.86
N GLY A 63 11.32 2.50 -5.53
CA GLY A 63 11.41 1.28 -4.72
C GLY A 63 10.28 0.28 -5.03
N PHE A 64 9.03 0.75 -5.05
CA PHE A 64 7.90 -0.10 -5.42
C PHE A 64 7.96 -0.55 -6.88
N PHE A 65 8.38 0.33 -7.79
CA PHE A 65 8.56 -0.05 -9.19
C PHE A 65 9.60 -1.16 -9.34
N ASN A 66 10.70 -1.12 -8.60
CA ASN A 66 11.72 -2.18 -8.62
C ASN A 66 11.15 -3.54 -8.17
N LEU A 67 10.20 -3.56 -7.23
CA LEU A 67 9.53 -4.81 -6.82
C LEU A 67 8.73 -5.44 -7.97
N THR A 68 8.14 -4.64 -8.87
CA THR A 68 7.46 -5.16 -10.08
C THR A 68 8.39 -5.89 -11.04
N GLN A 69 9.70 -5.69 -10.94
CA GLN A 69 10.70 -6.29 -11.82
C GLN A 69 11.24 -7.62 -11.27
N LEU A 70 10.84 -8.02 -10.06
CA LEU A 70 11.27 -9.27 -9.46
C LEU A 70 10.58 -10.47 -10.14
N PRO A 71 11.30 -11.60 -10.34
CA PRO A 71 10.69 -12.82 -10.88
C PRO A 71 9.51 -13.30 -10.04
N GLY A 72 8.41 -13.68 -10.71
CA GLY A 72 7.20 -14.18 -10.03
C GLY A 72 6.28 -13.11 -9.47
N ILE A 73 6.63 -11.81 -9.62
CA ILE A 73 5.80 -10.69 -9.20
C ILE A 73 5.06 -10.11 -10.39
N GLN A 74 3.77 -9.85 -10.20
CA GLN A 74 2.93 -9.12 -11.15
C GLN A 74 2.46 -7.84 -10.48
N GLY A 75 2.62 -6.70 -11.15
CA GLY A 75 2.21 -5.45 -10.54
C GLY A 75 2.36 -4.24 -11.42
N ALA A 76 1.85 -3.13 -10.91
CA ALA A 76 1.90 -1.82 -11.54
C ALA A 76 2.11 -0.73 -10.49
N VAL A 77 2.86 0.30 -10.89
CA VAL A 77 3.04 1.53 -10.12
C VAL A 77 2.72 2.68 -11.05
N GLY A 78 1.82 3.57 -10.65
CA GLY A 78 1.32 4.62 -11.55
C GLY A 78 0.88 5.89 -10.83
N ALA A 79 1.02 7.02 -11.52
CA ALA A 79 0.52 8.30 -11.06
C ALA A 79 -0.74 8.70 -11.83
N GLN A 80 -1.68 9.35 -11.13
CA GLN A 80 -2.83 10.00 -11.74
C GLN A 80 -2.98 11.42 -11.18
N ALA A 81 -3.08 12.41 -12.06
CA ALA A 81 -3.45 13.76 -11.69
C ALA A 81 -4.92 13.79 -11.24
N SER A 82 -5.19 14.45 -10.12
CA SER A 82 -6.55 14.64 -9.61
C SER A 82 -6.60 15.91 -8.77
N THR A 83 -7.82 16.42 -8.57
CA THR A 83 -8.11 17.49 -7.62
C THR A 83 -8.50 16.90 -6.27
N TRP A 84 -8.59 17.73 -5.23
CA TRP A 84 -9.14 17.30 -3.94
C TRP A 84 -10.57 16.77 -4.09
N ASP A 85 -11.42 17.50 -4.81
CA ASP A 85 -12.80 17.08 -5.08
C ASP A 85 -12.84 15.75 -5.86
N GLY A 86 -11.95 15.57 -6.83
CA GLY A 86 -11.82 14.33 -7.58
C GLY A 86 -11.38 13.14 -6.71
N TYR A 87 -10.51 13.37 -5.72
CA TYR A 87 -10.12 12.35 -4.76
C TYR A 87 -11.30 11.96 -3.84
N VAL A 88 -12.00 12.94 -3.27
CA VAL A 88 -13.16 12.69 -2.40
C VAL A 88 -14.26 11.97 -3.16
N ALA A 89 -14.58 12.41 -4.37
CA ALA A 89 -15.68 11.86 -5.15
C ALA A 89 -15.43 10.44 -5.66
N ASN A 90 -14.17 10.05 -5.93
CA ASN A 90 -13.86 8.78 -6.58
C ASN A 90 -13.16 7.75 -5.68
N ILE A 91 -12.46 8.18 -4.63
CA ILE A 91 -11.66 7.28 -3.77
C ILE A 91 -12.26 7.14 -2.37
N LEU A 92 -12.66 8.25 -1.74
CA LEU A 92 -13.24 8.23 -0.38
C LEU A 92 -14.73 7.89 -0.37
N GLN A 93 -15.15 6.90 -1.17
CA GLN A 93 -16.49 6.35 -1.08
C GLN A 93 -16.47 5.22 -0.04
N ASP A 94 -17.15 5.39 1.09
CA ASP A 94 -17.33 4.32 2.08
C ASP A 94 -18.67 3.59 1.83
N PRO A 95 -18.66 2.36 1.27
CA PRO A 95 -19.88 1.59 1.07
C PRO A 95 -20.39 0.92 2.36
N ASN A 96 -19.61 0.93 3.45
CA ASN A 96 -19.85 0.12 4.66
C ASN A 96 -20.42 0.91 5.84
N ILE A 97 -20.90 2.13 5.61
CA ILE A 97 -21.57 2.95 6.63
C ILE A 97 -22.76 2.16 7.22
N GLY A 98 -22.72 1.91 8.53
CA GLY A 98 -23.79 1.22 9.27
C GLY A 98 -23.64 -0.30 9.40
N THR A 99 -22.48 -0.86 9.05
CA THR A 99 -22.16 -2.28 9.30
C THR A 99 -21.54 -2.50 10.68
N ASN A 100 -21.66 -3.71 11.24
CA ASN A 100 -21.01 -4.07 12.51
C ASN A 100 -19.55 -4.46 12.25
N ILE A 101 -18.64 -3.49 12.39
CA ILE A 101 -17.21 -3.65 12.12
C ILE A 101 -16.47 -3.99 13.43
N GLN A 102 -15.68 -5.07 13.41
CA GLN A 102 -14.79 -5.47 14.50
C GLN A 102 -13.34 -5.44 14.02
N ASP A 103 -12.78 -4.25 13.89
CA ASP A 103 -11.44 -4.04 13.35
C ASP A 103 -10.43 -3.72 14.46
N PRO A 104 -9.48 -4.63 14.76
CA PRO A 104 -8.35 -4.27 15.60
C PRO A 104 -7.41 -3.34 14.84
N SER A 105 -6.92 -2.29 15.51
CA SER A 105 -5.94 -1.36 14.93
C SER A 105 -4.67 -1.29 15.78
N ARG A 106 -3.55 -0.99 15.13
CA ARG A 106 -2.26 -0.78 15.79
C ARG A 106 -1.43 0.29 15.09
N LEU A 107 -0.91 1.23 15.87
CA LEU A 107 0.13 2.14 15.40
C LEU A 107 1.47 1.41 15.33
N LEU A 108 2.11 1.48 14.17
CA LEU A 108 3.44 0.93 13.94
C LEU A 108 4.46 2.08 13.88
N THR A 109 5.52 1.96 14.67
CA THR A 109 6.64 2.91 14.59
C THR A 109 7.58 2.52 13.46
N ARG A 110 8.37 3.47 12.95
CA ARG A 110 9.45 3.21 11.97
C ARG A 110 10.38 2.09 12.43
N ASP A 111 10.72 2.08 13.72
CA ASP A 111 11.54 1.04 14.33
C ASP A 111 10.92 -0.35 14.24
N VAL A 112 9.61 -0.47 14.50
CA VAL A 112 8.88 -1.73 14.38
C VAL A 112 8.81 -2.16 12.91
N ILE A 113 8.50 -1.24 11.99
CA ILE A 113 8.49 -1.53 10.55
C ILE A 113 9.84 -2.08 10.11
N ASN A 114 10.94 -1.38 10.43
CA ASN A 114 12.26 -1.79 9.97
C ASN A 114 12.76 -3.10 10.59
N LYS A 115 12.41 -3.38 11.85
CA LYS A 115 12.92 -4.55 12.60
C LYS A 115 12.03 -5.77 12.52
N LYS A 116 10.74 -5.60 12.19
CA LYS A 116 9.71 -6.65 12.27
C LYS A 116 8.85 -6.75 10.99
N ALA A 117 9.27 -6.13 9.88
CA ALA A 117 8.53 -6.22 8.63
C ALA A 117 8.33 -7.68 8.18
N ASP A 118 9.30 -8.56 8.40
CA ASP A 118 9.19 -9.98 8.03
C ASP A 118 8.16 -10.72 8.91
N GLU A 119 8.16 -10.47 10.22
CA GLU A 119 7.15 -11.00 11.15
C GLU A 119 5.75 -10.51 10.76
N LEU A 120 5.62 -9.22 10.44
CA LEU A 120 4.36 -8.61 10.01
C LEU A 120 3.88 -9.18 8.67
N ALA A 121 4.77 -9.34 7.70
CA ALA A 121 4.44 -9.92 6.40
C ALA A 121 3.95 -11.37 6.55
N ARG A 122 4.67 -12.21 7.31
CA ARG A 122 4.23 -13.59 7.60
C ARG A 122 2.89 -13.62 8.32
N PHE A 123 2.67 -12.69 9.26
CA PHE A 123 1.40 -12.57 9.95
C PHE A 123 0.25 -12.26 8.97
N LEU A 124 0.46 -11.33 8.04
CA LEU A 124 -0.53 -10.89 7.05
C LEU A 124 -0.81 -11.95 5.97
N VAL A 125 0.20 -12.70 5.52
CA VAL A 125 -0.02 -13.85 4.61
C VAL A 125 -0.84 -14.94 5.30
N LYS A 126 -0.54 -15.23 6.56
CA LYS A 126 -1.27 -16.25 7.33
C LYS A 126 -2.68 -15.80 7.71
N ASN A 127 -2.90 -14.49 7.89
CA ASN A 127 -4.15 -13.89 8.32
C ASN A 127 -4.52 -12.76 7.35
N PRO A 128 -5.08 -13.09 6.16
CA PRO A 128 -5.44 -12.11 5.15
C PRO A 128 -6.54 -11.15 5.64
N GLY A 129 -6.75 -10.06 4.90
CA GLY A 129 -7.69 -9.00 5.27
C GLY A 129 -7.08 -7.84 6.07
N GLY A 130 -5.78 -7.57 5.89
CA GLY A 130 -5.13 -6.40 6.48
C GLY A 130 -5.43 -5.13 5.68
N GLY A 131 -5.56 -3.98 6.36
CA GLY A 131 -5.70 -2.69 5.70
C GLY A 131 -7.14 -2.31 5.34
N PHE A 132 -7.31 -1.39 4.38
CA PHE A 132 -8.64 -0.90 3.98
C PHE A 132 -9.18 -1.73 2.82
N ASN A 133 -10.46 -2.12 2.85
CA ASN A 133 -11.08 -2.80 1.72
C ASN A 133 -11.67 -1.78 0.73
N PHE A 134 -11.13 -1.71 -0.50
CA PHE A 134 -11.66 -0.85 -1.57
C PHE A 134 -12.67 -1.57 -2.48
N SER A 135 -12.89 -2.87 -2.30
CA SER A 135 -13.89 -3.64 -3.04
C SER A 135 -15.28 -3.49 -2.42
N LYS A 136 -16.30 -3.47 -3.28
CA LYS A 136 -17.72 -3.57 -2.90
C LYS A 136 -18.12 -5.02 -2.74
#